data_AF-A0A352S1T2-F1
#
_entry.id   AF-A0A352S1T2-F1
#
_cell.length_a   1.000
_cell.length_b   1.000
_cell.length_c   1.000
_cell.angle_alpha   90.00
_cell.angle_beta   90.00
_cell.angle_gamma   90.00
#
_symmetry.space_group_name_H-M   'P 1'
#
loop_
_entity.id
_entity.type
_entity.pdbx_description
1 polymer ?
#
loop_
_entity_poly.entity_id
_entity_poly.type
_entity_poly.pdbx_seq_one_letter_code
_entity_poly.pdbx_strand_id
1 'polypeptide(L)'
;ADGVALDLDNATAAEASAVALKAKLAEMHAKTLLGAAVNDDGTADVYAQFDEKTDKHRLMIARRHHGNVRLSHVDADFVHGADYAALARAATTFQGLIPDGTKVRRGEGEKMREQTVADFHQAMQWLLSEAERGVSRQRYKGLG
;
A
#
# COMPACT_ATOMS: atom_id res chain seq x y z
N ALA A 1 -8.37 -3.80 3.96
CA ALA A 1 -7.12 -3.05 4.11
C ALA A 1 -6.28 -3.81 5.11
N ASP A 2 -5.40 -4.67 4.60
CA ASP A 2 -4.62 -5.59 5.43
C ASP A 2 -3.16 -5.15 5.35
N GLY A 3 -2.69 -4.50 6.40
CA GLY A 3 -1.27 -4.15 6.56
C GLY A 3 -0.49 -5.30 7.20
N VAL A 4 0.83 -5.28 7.07
CA VAL A 4 1.73 -6.15 7.84
C VAL A 4 2.25 -5.37 9.03
N ALA A 5 2.06 -5.90 10.23
CA ALA A 5 2.70 -5.37 11.43
C ALA A 5 4.18 -5.78 11.42
N LEU A 6 5.06 -4.79 11.51
CA LEU A 6 6.49 -4.96 11.60
C LEU A 6 6.94 -4.87 13.06
N ASP A 7 7.80 -5.81 13.44
CA ASP A 7 8.51 -5.87 14.71
C ASP A 7 9.99 -6.20 14.41
N LEU A 8 10.88 -5.34 14.90
CA LEU A 8 12.33 -5.40 14.65
C LEU A 8 13.13 -5.44 15.96
N ASP A 9 12.51 -5.79 17.09
CA ASP A 9 13.17 -5.74 18.41
C ASP A 9 14.15 -6.89 18.63
N ASN A 10 13.96 -8.00 17.91
CA ASN A 10 14.81 -9.17 17.99
C ASN A 10 14.91 -9.89 16.64
N ALA A 11 15.92 -10.74 16.50
CA ALA A 11 16.22 -11.43 15.26
C ALA A 11 15.03 -12.26 14.73
N THR A 12 14.35 -12.98 15.63
CA THR A 12 13.22 -13.85 15.28
C THR A 12 12.02 -13.03 14.80
N ALA A 13 11.70 -11.93 15.48
CA ALA A 13 10.63 -11.02 15.09
C ALA A 13 10.92 -10.30 13.77
N ALA A 14 12.18 -9.88 13.57
CA ALA A 14 12.60 -9.26 12.32
C ALA A 14 12.49 -10.22 11.13
N GLU A 15 12.86 -11.49 11.32
CA GLU A 15 12.72 -12.52 10.30
C GLU A 15 11.25 -12.83 9.97
N ALA A 16 10.41 -12.96 11.00
CA ALA A 16 8.96 -13.12 10.82
C ALA A 16 8.35 -11.93 10.06
N SER A 17 8.75 -10.70 10.40
CA SER A 17 8.33 -9.48 9.73
C SER A 17 8.78 -9.44 8.26
N ALA A 18 10.01 -9.88 7.96
CA ALA A 18 10.52 -9.97 6.60
C ALA A 18 9.69 -10.93 5.74
N VAL A 19 9.39 -12.12 6.27
CA VAL A 19 8.57 -13.14 5.59
C VAL A 19 7.15 -12.63 5.35
N ALA A 20 6.51 -12.06 6.37
CA ALA A 20 5.16 -11.53 6.26
C ALA A 20 5.09 -10.37 5.23
N LEU A 21 6.07 -9.46 5.26
CA LEU A 21 6.14 -8.34 4.32
C LEU A 21 6.36 -8.83 2.88
N LYS A 22 7.26 -9.79 2.66
CA LYS A 22 7.49 -10.40 1.34
C LYS A 22 6.21 -11.04 0.80
N ALA A 23 5.51 -11.83 1.62
CA ALA A 23 4.26 -12.46 1.22
C ALA A 23 3.21 -11.41 0.82
N LYS A 24 3.05 -10.35 1.61
CA LYS A 24 2.08 -9.30 1.30
C LYS A 24 2.42 -8.52 0.03
N LEU A 25 3.70 -8.20 -0.18
CA LEU A 25 4.15 -7.53 -1.41
C LEU A 25 3.89 -8.40 -2.65
N ALA A 26 4.08 -9.72 -2.54
CA ALA A 26 3.76 -10.66 -3.61
C ALA A 26 2.24 -10.72 -3.90
N GLU A 27 1.40 -10.77 -2.87
CA GLU A 27 -0.06 -10.71 -3.02
C GLU A 27 -0.52 -9.40 -3.70
N MET A 28 0.02 -8.26 -3.27
CA MET A 28 -0.31 -6.95 -3.85
C MET A 28 0.14 -6.85 -5.31
N HIS A 29 1.32 -7.39 -5.63
CA HIS A 29 1.81 -7.43 -7.00
C HIS A 29 0.91 -8.30 -7.88
N ALA A 30 0.52 -9.50 -7.41
CA ALA A 30 -0.41 -10.38 -8.11
C ALA A 30 -1.77 -9.72 -8.37
N LYS A 31 -2.34 -9.00 -7.38
CA LYS A 31 -3.60 -8.25 -7.53
C LYS A 31 -3.48 -7.14 -8.58
N THR A 32 -2.30 -6.54 -8.73
CA THR A 32 -2.03 -5.48 -9.71
C THR A 32 -1.87 -6.02 -11.14
N LEU A 33 -1.30 -7.23 -11.30
CA LEU A 33 -1.06 -7.88 -12.60
C LEU A 33 -2.31 -8.45 -13.28
N LEU A 34 -3.46 -8.55 -12.58
CA LEU A 34 -4.74 -8.96 -13.16
C LEU A 34 -5.28 -8.01 -14.27
N GLY A 35 -4.53 -6.97 -14.66
CA GLY A 35 -4.84 -6.06 -15.77
C GLY A 35 -3.65 -5.60 -16.62
N ALA A 36 -2.43 -6.15 -16.45
CA ALA A 36 -1.25 -5.75 -17.23
C ALA A 36 -0.28 -6.92 -17.43
N ALA A 37 0.46 -6.91 -18.55
CA ALA A 37 1.41 -7.97 -18.92
C ALA A 37 2.43 -8.25 -17.80
N VAL A 38 2.69 -9.54 -17.56
CA VAL A 38 3.66 -10.05 -16.58
C VAL A 38 5.06 -9.61 -17.00
N ASN A 39 5.53 -8.52 -16.41
CA ASN A 39 6.94 -8.20 -16.39
C ASN A 39 7.47 -8.53 -14.99
N ASP A 40 8.67 -9.08 -14.92
CA ASP A 40 9.42 -9.41 -13.68
C ASP A 40 9.83 -8.16 -12.86
N ASP A 41 9.18 -7.02 -13.13
CA ASP A 41 9.57 -5.65 -12.81
C ASP A 41 8.82 -5.08 -11.60
N GLY A 42 8.36 -5.97 -10.71
CA GLY A 42 7.63 -5.58 -9.51
C GLY A 42 7.66 -6.58 -8.36
N THR A 43 8.40 -7.69 -8.49
CA THR A 43 8.68 -8.59 -7.38
C THR A 43 9.67 -7.94 -6.42
N ALA A 44 9.39 -8.08 -5.12
CA ALA A 44 10.22 -7.56 -4.05
C ALA A 44 10.65 -8.71 -3.13
N ASP A 45 11.95 -8.84 -2.93
CA ASP A 45 12.52 -9.68 -1.89
C ASP A 45 12.74 -8.86 -0.62
N VAL A 46 12.52 -9.49 0.54
CA VAL A 46 12.68 -8.85 1.84
C VAL A 46 13.55 -9.73 2.71
N TYR A 47 14.55 -9.12 3.35
CA TYR A 47 15.51 -9.78 4.21
C TYR A 47 15.57 -9.08 5.57
N ALA A 48 15.64 -9.85 6.65
CA ALA A 48 16.04 -9.32 7.94
C ALA A 48 17.57 -9.17 7.97
N GLN A 49 18.05 -8.03 8.47
CA GLN A 49 19.47 -7.73 8.59
C GLN A 49 19.74 -7.19 10.00
N PHE A 50 20.89 -7.55 10.55
CA PHE A 50 21.44 -6.90 11.74
C PHE A 50 22.44 -5.83 11.31
N ASP A 51 22.29 -4.60 11.80
CA ASP A 51 23.23 -3.51 11.56
C ASP A 51 24.18 -3.37 12.75
N GLU A 52 25.41 -3.87 12.58
CA GLU A 52 26.46 -3.86 13.60
C GLU A 52 26.82 -2.45 14.12
N LYS A 53 26.58 -1.39 13.34
CA LYS A 53 26.92 -0.03 13.77
C LYS A 53 25.92 0.55 14.75
N THR A 54 24.67 0.16 14.60
CA THR A 54 23.56 0.65 15.43
C THR A 54 23.09 -0.38 16.45
N ASP A 55 23.59 -1.61 16.36
CA ASP A 55 23.23 -2.75 17.21
C ASP A 55 21.72 -3.06 17.16
N LYS A 56 21.13 -2.91 15.96
CA LYS A 56 19.68 -3.01 15.72
C LYS A 56 19.36 -3.88 14.52
N HIS A 57 18.18 -4.50 14.54
CA HIS A 57 17.65 -5.17 13.37
C HIS A 57 16.95 -4.18 12.43
N ARG A 58 16.99 -4.50 11.13
CA ARG A 58 16.31 -3.77 10.07
C ARG A 58 15.83 -4.72 8.98
N LEU A 59 14.93 -4.23 8.13
CA LEU A 59 14.54 -4.92 6.90
C LEU A 59 15.25 -4.31 5.70
N MET A 60 15.76 -5.15 4.81
CA MET A 60 16.24 -4.75 3.49
C MET A 60 15.26 -5.26 2.44
N ILE A 61 14.71 -4.33 1.66
CA ILE A 61 13.76 -4.61 0.57
C ILE A 61 14.49 -4.43 -0.75
N ALA A 62 14.60 -5.49 -1.53
CA ALA A 62 15.19 -5.49 -2.86
C ALA A 62 14.09 -5.59 -3.92
N ARG A 63 13.92 -4.55 -4.73
CA ARG A 63 12.93 -4.51 -5.80
C ARG A 63 13.61 -4.42 -7.16
N ARG A 64 13.20 -5.26 -8.11
CA ARG A 64 13.63 -5.16 -9.50
C ARG A 64 12.78 -4.12 -10.24
N HIS A 65 13.43 -3.19 -10.92
CA HIS A 65 12.78 -2.12 -11.68
C HIS A 65 13.64 -1.76 -12.89
N HIS A 66 13.09 -1.97 -14.08
CA HIS A 66 13.71 -1.83 -15.39
C HIS A 66 15.08 -2.53 -15.45
N GLY A 67 15.13 -3.78 -14.98
CA GLY A 67 16.35 -4.59 -14.95
C GLY A 67 17.36 -4.22 -13.85
N ASN A 68 17.16 -3.13 -13.11
CA ASN A 68 17.99 -2.74 -11.98
C ASN A 68 17.39 -3.18 -10.65
N VAL A 69 18.22 -3.54 -9.67
CA VAL A 69 17.76 -3.81 -8.30
C VAL A 69 17.92 -2.53 -7.47
N ARG A 70 16.82 -2.04 -6.91
CA ARG A 70 16.81 -0.97 -5.92
C ARG A 70 16.66 -1.55 -4.53
N LEU A 71 17.55 -1.13 -3.63
CA LEU A 71 17.51 -1.49 -2.22
C LEU A 71 16.87 -0.35 -1.42
N SER A 72 16.06 -0.70 -0.44
CA SER A 72 15.50 0.23 0.54
C SER A 72 15.51 -0.43 1.91
N HIS A 73 15.63 0.38 2.96
CA HIS A 73 15.72 -0.12 4.33
C HIS A 73 14.54 0.39 5.17
N VAL A 74 14.07 -0.46 6.07
CA VAL A 74 13.15 -0.10 7.15
C VAL A 74 13.84 -0.43 8.46
N ASP A 75 14.23 0.60 9.19
CA ASP A 75 14.99 0.46 10.42
C ASP A 75 14.09 0.43 11.66
N ALA A 76 14.58 -0.13 12.76
CA ALA A 76 13.86 -0.18 14.03
C ALA A 76 13.39 1.20 14.52
N ASP A 77 14.18 2.26 14.29
CA ASP A 77 13.81 3.63 14.72
C ASP A 77 12.57 4.16 13.99
N PHE A 78 12.38 3.77 12.72
CA PHE A 78 11.16 4.11 11.99
C PHE A 78 9.94 3.36 12.56
N VAL A 79 10.09 2.06 12.87
CA VAL A 79 9.01 1.23 13.43
C VAL A 79 8.56 1.75 14.81
N HIS A 80 9.47 2.30 15.61
CA HIS A 80 9.15 2.96 16.88
C HIS A 80 8.74 4.44 16.74
N GLY A 81 8.83 4.99 15.52
CA GLY A 81 8.55 6.38 15.23
C GLY A 81 7.05 6.70 15.17
N ALA A 82 6.74 7.99 15.34
CA ALA A 82 5.36 8.49 15.26
C ALA A 82 4.73 8.28 13.87
N ASP A 83 5.53 8.31 12.81
CA ASP A 83 5.07 8.11 11.43
C ASP A 83 4.55 6.68 11.23
N TYR A 84 5.31 5.67 11.67
CA TYR A 84 4.84 4.29 11.62
C TYR A 84 3.61 4.08 12.51
N ALA A 85 3.59 4.64 13.72
CA ALA A 85 2.42 4.55 14.60
C ALA A 85 1.15 5.17 13.98
N ALA A 86 1.28 6.24 13.19
CA ALA A 86 0.16 6.80 12.44
C ALA A 86 -0.32 5.85 11.32
N LEU A 87 0.61 5.27 10.55
CA LEU A 87 0.30 4.31 9.49
C LEU A 87 -0.34 3.02 10.04
N ALA A 88 0.20 2.47 11.14
CA ALA A 88 -0.31 1.26 11.78
C ALA A 88 -1.73 1.46 12.29
N ARG A 89 -2.00 2.57 13.00
CA ARG A 89 -3.36 2.89 13.47
C ARG A 89 -4.35 3.04 12.32
N ALA A 90 -3.96 3.72 11.24
CA ALA A 90 -4.80 3.83 10.05
C ALA A 90 -5.09 2.45 9.45
N ALA A 91 -4.07 1.60 9.28
CA ALA A 91 -4.23 0.25 8.77
C ALA A 91 -5.22 -0.59 9.61
N THR A 92 -5.05 -0.59 10.94
CA THR A 92 -5.98 -1.29 11.85
C THR A 92 -7.39 -0.73 11.77
N THR A 93 -7.55 0.59 11.67
CA THR A 93 -8.86 1.24 11.56
C THR A 93 -9.60 0.78 10.30
N PHE A 94 -8.91 0.61 9.18
CA PHE A 94 -9.52 0.19 7.92
C PHE A 94 -9.62 -1.34 7.75
N GLN A 95 -9.05 -2.11 8.66
CA GLN A 95 -9.10 -3.56 8.62
C GLN A 95 -10.53 -4.03 8.89
N GLY A 96 -11.08 -4.88 8.01
CA GLY A 96 -12.45 -5.42 8.14
C GLY A 96 -13.61 -4.45 7.89
N LEU A 97 -13.37 -3.16 7.63
CA LEU A 97 -14.46 -2.20 7.39
C LEU A 97 -15.19 -2.37 6.05
N ILE A 98 -14.56 -3.01 5.08
CA ILE A 98 -15.12 -3.26 3.74
C ILE A 98 -15.17 -4.78 3.52
N PRO A 99 -16.24 -5.46 3.93
CA PRO A 99 -16.45 -6.87 3.61
C PRO A 99 -16.64 -7.08 2.11
N ASP A 100 -16.44 -8.31 1.66
CA ASP A 100 -16.72 -8.71 0.29
C ASP A 100 -18.18 -8.43 -0.09
N GLY A 101 -18.39 -7.94 -1.32
CA GLY A 101 -19.71 -7.56 -1.81
C GLY A 101 -20.18 -6.17 -1.37
N THR A 102 -19.35 -5.40 -0.64
CA THR A 102 -19.65 -4.00 -0.32
C THR A 102 -19.82 -3.17 -1.60
N LYS A 103 -20.87 -2.33 -1.62
CA LYS A 103 -21.15 -1.41 -2.72
C LYS A 103 -21.03 0.04 -2.27
N VAL A 104 -20.29 0.84 -3.03
CA VAL A 104 -20.28 2.29 -2.91
C VAL A 104 -21.33 2.89 -3.86
N ARG A 105 -22.03 3.95 -3.44
CA ARG A 105 -23.08 4.61 -4.23
C ARG A 105 -22.98 6.12 -4.14
N ARG A 106 -23.32 6.81 -5.22
CA ARG A 106 -23.36 8.28 -5.30
C ARG A 106 -24.30 8.76 -6.40
N GLY A 107 -24.95 9.89 -6.16
CA GLY A 107 -25.96 10.49 -7.04
C GLY A 107 -27.33 10.52 -6.37
N GLU A 108 -28.35 10.93 -7.12
CA GLU A 108 -29.74 11.00 -6.67
C GLU A 108 -30.68 10.60 -7.82
N GLY A 109 -31.83 10.00 -7.48
CA GLY A 109 -32.85 9.59 -8.45
C GLY A 109 -32.30 8.70 -9.57
N GLU A 110 -32.64 9.03 -10.81
CA GLU A 110 -32.21 8.30 -12.02
C GLU A 110 -30.70 8.38 -12.29
N LYS A 111 -29.99 9.34 -11.66
CA LYS A 111 -28.53 9.49 -11.79
C LYS A 111 -27.75 8.74 -10.71
N MET A 112 -28.41 7.91 -9.91
CA MET A 112 -27.73 7.10 -8.90
C MET A 112 -26.87 6.03 -9.56
N ARG A 113 -25.60 5.99 -9.18
CA ARG A 113 -24.64 4.98 -9.65
C ARG A 113 -24.11 4.20 -8.46
N GLU A 114 -23.78 2.95 -8.70
CA GLU A 114 -23.17 2.07 -7.71
C GLU A 114 -22.04 1.25 -8.31
N GLN A 115 -21.08 0.89 -7.47
CA GLN A 115 -20.00 -0.03 -7.83
C GLN A 115 -19.67 -0.93 -6.64
N THR A 116 -19.49 -2.23 -6.91
CA THR A 116 -18.91 -3.16 -5.94
C THR A 116 -17.43 -2.87 -5.79
N VAL A 117 -16.96 -2.78 -4.55
CA VAL A 117 -15.59 -2.40 -4.21
C VAL A 117 -14.96 -3.45 -3.30
N ALA A 118 -13.69 -3.74 -3.54
CA ALA A 118 -12.92 -4.72 -2.78
C ALA A 118 -12.20 -4.11 -1.57
N ASP A 119 -11.99 -2.79 -1.56
CA ASP A 119 -11.37 -2.08 -0.45
C ASP A 119 -11.76 -0.59 -0.44
N PHE A 120 -11.41 0.08 0.67
CA PHE A 120 -11.72 1.49 0.87
C PHE A 120 -11.02 2.40 -0.15
N HIS A 121 -9.82 2.02 -0.61
CA HIS A 121 -9.07 2.79 -1.60
C HIS A 121 -9.81 2.82 -2.93
N GLN A 122 -10.29 1.66 -3.39
CA GLN A 122 -11.11 1.55 -4.60
C GLN A 122 -12.41 2.36 -4.47
N ALA A 123 -13.06 2.34 -3.31
CA ALA A 123 -14.26 3.14 -3.05
C ALA A 123 -13.98 4.65 -3.18
N MET A 124 -12.88 5.12 -2.61
CA MET A 124 -12.49 6.54 -2.67
C MET A 124 -12.13 6.96 -4.09
N GLN A 125 -11.37 6.14 -4.82
CA GLN A 125 -11.07 6.38 -6.24
C GLN A 125 -12.35 6.48 -7.08
N TRP A 126 -13.30 5.57 -6.87
CA TRP A 126 -14.58 5.61 -7.56
C TRP A 126 -15.36 6.88 -7.25
N LEU A 127 -15.48 7.26 -5.97
CA LEU A 127 -16.17 8.47 -5.53
C LEU A 127 -15.56 9.75 -6.14
N LEU A 128 -14.22 9.83 -6.16
CA LEU A 128 -13.50 10.94 -6.77
C LEU A 128 -13.73 10.97 -8.29
N SER A 129 -13.68 9.82 -8.96
CA SER A 129 -13.94 9.74 -10.40
C SER A 129 -15.36 10.19 -10.76
N GLU A 130 -16.37 9.82 -9.97
CA GLU A 130 -17.74 10.32 -10.16
C GLU A 130 -17.84 11.83 -9.88
N ALA A 131 -16.93 12.42 -9.07
CA ALA A 131 -16.97 13.86 -8.76
C ALA A 131 -16.41 14.67 -9.92
N GLU A 132 -15.39 14.13 -10.58
CA GLU A 132 -14.70 14.78 -11.69
C GLU A 132 -15.46 14.63 -13.02
N ARG A 133 -16.25 13.56 -13.20
CA ARG A 133 -16.98 13.27 -14.47
C ARG A 133 -17.87 14.42 -14.99
N GLY A 134 -18.36 15.29 -14.11
CA GLY A 134 -19.24 16.41 -14.47
C GLY A 134 -18.60 17.79 -14.39
N VAL A 135 -17.30 17.89 -14.08
CA VAL A 135 -16.63 19.17 -13.79
C VAL A 135 -15.50 19.40 -14.79
N SER A 136 -15.55 20.50 -15.54
CA SER A 136 -14.42 20.96 -16.33
C SER A 136 -13.40 21.67 -15.42
N ARG A 137 -12.12 21.31 -15.53
CA ARG A 137 -11.04 21.94 -14.78
C ARG A 137 -10.20 22.78 -15.73
N GLN A 138 -10.33 24.10 -15.66
CA GLN A 138 -9.45 25.02 -16.38
C GLN A 138 -8.34 25.48 -15.45
N ARG A 139 -7.10 25.12 -15.76
CA ARG A 139 -5.92 25.65 -15.06
C ARG A 139 -5.41 26.87 -15.82
N TYR A 140 -5.77 28.06 -15.37
CA TYR A 140 -5.23 29.30 -15.91
C TYR A 140 -3.73 29.41 -15.63
N LYS A 141 -2.99 29.85 -16.66
CA LYS A 141 -1.54 29.97 -16.67
C LYS A 141 -1.07 31.40 -17.03
N GLY A 142 -1.92 32.42 -16.81
CA GLY A 142 -1.66 33.84 -17.17
C GLY A 142 -1.72 34.09 -18.69
N LEU A 143 -1.94 35.31 -19.23
CA LEU A 143 -2.09 36.67 -18.67
C LEU A 143 -3.53 37.25 -18.75
N GLY A 144 -4.49 36.48 -19.25
CA GLY A 144 -5.88 36.88 -19.51
C GLY A 144 -6.53 35.86 -20.42
#